data_AF-A0A644WNC7-F1
#
_entry.id   AF-A0A644WNC7-F1
#
_cell.length_a   1.000
_cell.length_b   1.000
_cell.length_c   1.000
_cell.angle_alpha   90.00
_cell.angle_beta   90.00
_cell.angle_gamma   90.00
#
_symmetry.space_group_name_H-M   'P 1'
#
loop_
_entity.id
_entity.type
_entity.pdbx_description
1 polymer ?
#
loop_
_entity_poly.entity_id
_entity_poly.type
_entity_poly.pdbx_seq_one_letter_code
_entity_poly.pdbx_strand_id
1 'polypeptide(L)'
;MLRSLMSGVSGVRGHQTLLDVVGNNIANVNTVGFKKSNVTFQDLMYQTSKGASAPGEARGGINPMQVGLGVNVAAIETIHSQGQLQFTGNRTDMAVEGDGYYVVSDGTEQLYTRAGNFILDANGNLVQSGTGFMVKGFGMTVDPNDPSSYTMGSNLTDINIPVGQKIPAKATELTGYRCNLDSRVEAYLPMGIETNDSSLTVNLGTDQYVLSDIAGNSTQAGFLSFSTASGAADPAGITCAYNGIDTASGYPRLIVTLSGAFDDPLNPLTPDYDSATGTLTLLNSSNEIVSKIELSGFMNFQMVTDSSSGTAVNYLVEYDDDASTGNRILNLWSETAADPETLEITMNSDGTFQLPAAAAIGGSSLSARATENGLGITLLNGSTSLATINQKIASVHNTKLDVYDSLGNAHTLEVSWEKIDNNQWRWRAWLPSEPGVTISNNTGIMEFDSDGKITTGSSGVIGLNFASLGADDATITLDFTGESFGKDVMEGVTQYGSTFTTKGYYQDGYGMGVLNDFAAGKDGTITGVYSNGVNLPLYRIALALFSNPTGLTKVGSTAFAASNNSGLAQVVAAGEGGAGTIAGGTLEMANVDLSEEFVRLIVAQRGFQANARVVTTSDQVLEEVINIKR
;
A
#
# COMPACT_ATOMS: atom_id res chain seq x y z
N MET A 1 15.39 64.78 -47.94
CA MET A 1 14.22 65.15 -47.12
C MET A 1 13.18 64.05 -47.07
N LEU A 2 12.81 63.42 -48.20
CA LEU A 2 11.95 62.22 -48.24
C LEU A 2 12.37 61.09 -47.26
N ARG A 3 13.67 60.89 -47.02
CA ARG A 3 14.17 59.86 -46.07
C ARG A 3 13.89 60.19 -44.59
N SER A 4 13.89 61.47 -44.23
CA SER A 4 13.56 61.93 -42.87
C SER A 4 12.07 61.73 -42.59
N LEU A 5 11.23 62.03 -43.60
CA LEU A 5 9.79 61.75 -43.55
C LEU A 5 9.51 60.24 -43.40
N MET A 6 10.18 59.38 -44.17
CA MET A 6 9.98 57.93 -44.06
C MET A 6 10.42 57.37 -42.69
N SER A 7 11.54 57.84 -42.14
CA SER A 7 11.98 57.49 -40.78
C SER A 7 10.96 57.95 -39.73
N GLY A 8 10.50 59.21 -39.81
CA GLY A 8 9.46 59.74 -38.93
C GLY A 8 8.15 58.96 -39.00
N VAL A 9 7.64 58.65 -40.20
CA VAL A 9 6.41 57.88 -40.40
C VAL A 9 6.54 56.46 -39.85
N SER A 10 7.69 55.80 -40.06
CA SER A 10 7.94 54.46 -39.51
C SER A 10 7.95 54.46 -37.97
N GLY A 11 8.54 55.49 -37.35
CA GLY A 11 8.52 55.68 -35.90
C GLY A 11 7.12 56.00 -35.34
N VAL A 12 6.30 56.78 -36.07
CA VAL A 12 4.89 57.03 -35.69
C VAL A 12 4.10 55.72 -35.65
N ARG A 13 4.21 54.89 -36.68
CA ARG A 13 3.52 53.58 -36.75
C ARG A 13 3.99 52.63 -35.65
N GLY A 14 5.30 52.55 -35.41
CA GLY A 14 5.86 51.72 -34.33
C GLY A 14 5.37 52.14 -32.95
N HIS A 15 5.34 53.44 -32.65
CA HIS A 15 4.80 53.91 -31.36
C HIS A 15 3.29 53.77 -31.25
N GLN A 16 2.53 53.81 -32.36
CA GLN A 16 1.11 53.50 -32.34
C GLN A 16 0.87 52.04 -31.90
N THR A 17 1.59 51.07 -32.48
CA THR A 17 1.48 49.67 -32.05
C THR A 17 1.90 49.47 -30.59
N LEU A 18 2.88 50.21 -30.11
CA LEU A 18 3.27 50.19 -28.69
C LEU A 18 2.16 50.75 -27.80
N LEU A 19 1.49 51.83 -28.20
CA LEU A 19 0.34 52.39 -27.48
C LEU A 19 -0.81 51.37 -27.40
N ASP A 20 -1.09 50.67 -28.49
CA ASP A 20 -2.16 49.67 -28.53
C ASP A 20 -1.86 48.49 -27.60
N VAL A 21 -0.62 48.00 -27.60
CA VAL A 21 -0.19 46.89 -26.73
C VAL A 21 -0.19 47.28 -25.25
N VAL A 22 0.35 48.46 -24.91
CA VAL A 22 0.33 48.99 -23.53
C VAL A 22 -1.11 49.24 -23.07
N GLY A 23 -1.96 49.81 -23.93
CA GLY A 23 -3.38 50.01 -23.64
C GLY A 23 -4.11 48.69 -23.36
N ASN A 24 -3.80 47.64 -24.13
CA ASN A 24 -4.35 46.31 -23.92
C ASN A 24 -3.86 45.66 -22.61
N ASN A 25 -2.58 45.85 -22.26
CA ASN A 25 -2.04 45.38 -20.99
C ASN A 25 -2.75 46.04 -19.80
N ILE A 26 -2.90 47.37 -19.83
CA ILE A 26 -3.60 48.13 -18.78
C ILE A 26 -5.06 47.68 -18.65
N ALA A 27 -5.76 47.48 -19.76
CA ALA A 27 -7.15 47.03 -19.76
C ALA A 27 -7.34 45.64 -19.13
N ASN A 28 -6.35 44.76 -19.23
CA ASN A 28 -6.40 43.39 -18.74
C ASN A 28 -5.65 43.16 -17.42
N VAL A 29 -5.30 44.23 -16.68
CA VAL A 29 -4.57 44.11 -15.40
C VAL A 29 -5.31 43.25 -14.36
N ASN A 30 -6.64 43.26 -14.37
CA ASN A 30 -7.47 42.49 -13.43
C ASN A 30 -7.92 41.14 -14.01
N THR A 31 -7.51 40.82 -15.24
CA THR A 31 -7.89 39.56 -15.89
C THR A 31 -7.02 38.44 -15.36
N VAL A 32 -7.65 37.44 -14.75
CA VAL A 32 -6.99 36.24 -14.22
C VAL A 32 -6.25 35.50 -15.33
N GLY A 33 -5.02 35.07 -15.07
CA GLY A 33 -4.19 34.33 -16.02
C GLY A 33 -3.71 35.13 -17.24
N PHE A 34 -3.94 36.45 -17.30
CA PHE A 34 -3.48 37.28 -18.42
C PHE A 34 -1.97 37.45 -18.42
N LYS A 35 -1.35 37.28 -19.60
CA LYS A 35 0.09 37.47 -19.82
C LYS A 35 0.33 38.69 -20.69
N LYS A 36 1.11 39.64 -20.15
CA LYS A 36 1.44 40.92 -20.78
C LYS A 36 2.17 40.72 -22.10
N SER A 37 1.92 41.61 -23.05
CA SER A 37 2.60 41.62 -24.33
C SER A 37 3.62 42.76 -24.40
N ASN A 38 4.77 42.51 -25.02
CA ASN A 38 5.85 43.46 -25.21
C ASN A 38 6.16 43.63 -26.70
N VAL A 39 6.41 44.87 -27.12
CA VAL A 39 6.78 45.20 -28.51
C VAL A 39 8.29 45.32 -28.61
N THR A 40 8.89 44.55 -29.52
CA THR A 40 10.31 44.65 -29.85
C THR A 40 10.48 45.39 -31.17
N PHE A 41 11.37 46.37 -31.20
CA PHE A 41 11.68 47.16 -32.41
C PHE A 41 12.98 46.66 -33.05
N GLN A 42 13.05 46.76 -34.37
CA GLN A 42 14.26 46.54 -35.16
C GLN A 42 14.46 47.69 -36.14
N ASP A 43 15.70 48.02 -36.47
CA ASP A 43 15.99 48.95 -37.56
C ASP A 43 15.63 48.34 -38.93
N LEU A 44 15.17 49.17 -39.87
CA LEU A 44 14.75 48.68 -41.18
C LEU A 44 15.94 48.26 -42.03
N MET A 45 16.80 49.23 -42.37
CA MET A 45 18.00 49.05 -43.18
C MET A 45 18.92 50.27 -43.03
N TYR A 46 20.22 50.07 -43.24
CA TYR A 46 21.19 51.14 -43.37
C TYR A 46 21.57 51.34 -44.83
N GLN A 47 21.55 52.59 -45.30
CA GLN A 47 22.10 52.94 -46.60
C GLN A 47 23.56 53.40 -46.45
N THR A 48 24.49 52.65 -47.03
CA THR A 48 25.92 53.00 -47.03
C THR A 48 26.20 54.03 -48.13
N SER A 49 26.49 55.28 -47.75
CA SER A 49 26.85 56.36 -48.67
C SER A 49 28.34 56.36 -49.01
N LYS A 50 29.20 55.83 -48.13
CA LYS A 50 30.63 55.58 -48.37
C LYS A 50 31.04 54.33 -47.59
N GLY A 51 31.70 53.39 -48.26
CA GLY A 51 32.27 52.20 -47.62
C GLY A 51 33.47 52.55 -46.75
N ALA A 52 33.71 51.74 -45.72
CA ALA A 52 34.94 51.85 -44.94
C ALA A 52 36.14 51.48 -45.80
N SER A 53 37.27 52.19 -45.68
CA SER A 53 38.52 51.79 -46.32
C SER A 53 39.64 51.69 -45.29
N ALA A 54 40.51 50.70 -45.46
CA ALA A 54 41.72 50.54 -44.65
C ALA A 54 42.71 51.70 -44.91
N PRO A 55 43.56 52.06 -43.94
CA PRO A 55 44.63 53.04 -44.14
C PRO A 55 45.67 52.55 -45.16
N GLY A 56 46.15 53.45 -46.02
CA GLY A 56 47.28 53.20 -46.93
C GLY A 56 48.46 54.15 -46.66
N GLU A 57 49.59 53.93 -47.33
CA GLU A 57 50.88 54.64 -47.12
C GLU A 57 50.81 56.18 -47.20
N ALA A 58 49.84 56.75 -47.95
CA ALA A 58 49.70 58.20 -48.13
C ALA A 58 48.36 58.78 -47.61
N ARG A 59 47.44 57.95 -47.10
CA ARG A 59 46.14 58.42 -46.58
C ARG A 59 45.54 57.44 -45.57
N GLY A 60 45.08 57.98 -44.44
CA GLY A 60 44.42 57.20 -43.38
C GLY A 60 43.10 56.56 -43.82
N GLY A 61 42.70 55.51 -43.10
CA GLY A 61 41.42 54.84 -43.34
C GLY A 61 40.24 55.75 -43.04
N ILE A 62 39.12 55.55 -43.73
CA ILE A 62 37.88 56.30 -43.48
C ILE A 62 36.81 55.37 -42.93
N ASN A 63 36.03 55.89 -41.98
CA ASN A 63 34.87 55.20 -41.42
C ASN A 63 33.73 55.14 -42.45
N PRO A 64 32.90 54.07 -42.41
CA PRO A 64 31.75 53.99 -43.27
C PRO A 64 30.73 55.06 -42.88
N MET A 65 30.14 55.72 -43.88
CA MET A 65 29.04 56.65 -43.67
C MET A 65 27.74 55.92 -43.96
N GLN A 66 26.99 55.58 -42.91
CA GLN A 66 25.72 54.89 -42.99
C GLN A 66 24.61 55.74 -42.39
N VAL A 67 23.44 55.72 -43.03
CA VAL A 67 22.23 56.41 -42.55
C VAL A 67 21.11 55.39 -42.43
N GLY A 68 20.47 55.33 -41.26
CA GLY A 68 19.34 54.45 -41.00
C GLY A 68 18.07 54.92 -41.71
N LEU A 69 17.25 53.97 -42.16
CA LEU A 69 16.01 54.21 -42.90
C LEU A 69 14.75 54.18 -42.02
N GLY A 70 14.92 54.14 -40.69
CA GLY A 70 13.82 54.11 -39.72
C GLY A 70 13.76 52.81 -38.94
N VAL A 71 12.59 52.53 -38.35
CA VAL A 71 12.34 51.39 -37.47
C VAL A 71 11.11 50.59 -37.91
N ASN A 72 11.08 49.31 -37.58
CA ASN A 72 9.92 48.44 -37.74
C ASN A 72 9.62 47.70 -36.43
N VAL A 73 8.40 47.21 -36.29
CA VAL A 73 8.05 46.26 -35.23
C VAL A 73 8.56 44.89 -35.65
N ALA A 74 9.46 44.33 -34.84
CA ALA A 74 10.05 43.01 -35.09
C ALA A 74 9.11 41.90 -34.62
N ALA A 75 8.58 42.04 -33.41
CA ALA A 75 7.67 41.07 -32.81
C ALA A 75 6.82 41.72 -31.70
N ILE A 76 5.64 41.12 -31.47
CA ILE A 76 4.84 41.34 -30.26
C ILE A 76 4.88 40.02 -29.49
N GLU A 77 5.72 39.96 -28.47
CA GLU A 77 5.94 38.75 -27.69
C GLU A 77 5.07 38.76 -26.44
N THR A 78 4.64 37.58 -26.00
CA THR A 78 3.94 37.43 -24.73
C THR A 78 4.96 37.05 -23.66
N ILE A 79 4.94 37.76 -22.53
CA ILE A 79 5.82 37.49 -21.40
C ILE A 79 5.11 36.52 -20.47
N HIS A 80 5.64 35.30 -20.36
CA HIS A 80 5.02 34.20 -19.63
C HIS A 80 5.43 34.12 -18.15
N SER A 81 6.09 35.15 -17.61
CA SER A 81 6.44 35.22 -16.18
C SER A 81 5.19 35.10 -15.31
N GLN A 82 5.35 34.51 -14.14
CA GLN A 82 4.26 34.32 -13.18
C GLN A 82 3.75 35.67 -12.65
N GLY A 83 2.42 35.79 -12.52
CA GLY A 83 1.77 36.92 -11.85
C GLY A 83 1.69 36.73 -10.34
N GLN A 84 1.07 37.69 -9.65
CA GLN A 84 0.81 37.53 -8.20
C GLN A 84 -0.31 36.52 -7.97
N LEU A 85 -0.12 35.65 -6.98
CA LEU A 85 -1.16 34.71 -6.54
C LEU A 85 -2.06 35.41 -5.51
N GLN A 86 -3.37 35.42 -5.77
CA GLN A 86 -4.37 35.97 -4.87
C GLN A 86 -5.24 34.85 -4.31
N PHE A 87 -5.37 34.79 -2.99
CA PHE A 87 -6.30 33.87 -2.33
C PHE A 87 -7.74 34.35 -2.51
N THR A 88 -8.60 33.49 -3.04
CA THR A 88 -10.03 33.77 -3.26
C THR A 88 -10.93 33.06 -2.26
N GLY A 89 -10.45 31.98 -1.63
CA GLY A 89 -11.23 31.15 -0.71
C GLY A 89 -12.21 30.19 -1.37
N ASN A 90 -12.35 30.22 -2.71
CA ASN A 90 -13.18 29.25 -3.44
C ASN A 90 -12.37 27.99 -3.75
N ARG A 91 -12.89 26.82 -3.39
CA ARG A 91 -12.21 25.53 -3.62
C ARG A 91 -11.93 25.19 -5.09
N THR A 92 -12.75 25.70 -6.01
CA THR A 92 -12.61 25.44 -7.46
C THR A 92 -11.54 26.31 -8.10
N ASP A 93 -11.16 27.40 -7.44
CA ASP A 93 -10.12 28.30 -7.94
C ASP A 93 -8.76 27.68 -7.67
N MET A 94 -7.95 27.57 -8.72
CA MET A 94 -6.63 26.98 -8.65
C MET A 94 -5.61 27.85 -9.40
N ALA A 95 -4.40 27.94 -8.88
CA ALA A 95 -3.30 28.59 -9.57
C ALA A 95 -2.12 27.64 -9.74
N VAL A 96 -1.41 27.78 -10.85
CA VAL A 96 -0.15 27.06 -11.09
C VAL A 96 1.00 27.88 -10.50
N GLU A 97 1.75 27.30 -9.59
CA GLU A 97 2.99 27.86 -9.05
C GLU A 97 4.19 27.24 -9.76
N GLY A 98 4.92 28.05 -10.55
CA GLY A 98 6.00 27.59 -11.42
C GLY A 98 5.59 27.50 -12.89
N ASP A 99 6.25 26.64 -13.66
CA ASP A 99 6.01 26.50 -15.10
C ASP A 99 4.92 25.48 -15.42
N GLY A 100 4.04 25.78 -16.36
CA GLY A 100 2.96 24.89 -16.77
C GLY A 100 1.69 25.62 -17.17
N TYR A 101 0.84 24.98 -17.96
CA TYR A 101 -0.48 25.47 -18.35
C TYR A 101 -1.51 24.39 -18.07
N TYR A 102 -2.69 24.78 -17.60
CA TYR A 102 -3.83 23.87 -17.55
C TYR A 102 -4.17 23.44 -18.97
N VAL A 103 -4.36 22.13 -19.15
CA VAL A 103 -4.89 21.58 -20.39
C VAL A 103 -6.41 21.66 -20.32
N VAL A 104 -7.00 22.41 -21.24
CA VAL A 104 -8.45 22.55 -21.37
C VAL A 104 -8.89 22.17 -22.78
N SER A 105 -10.15 21.76 -22.95
CA SER A 105 -10.69 21.44 -24.27
C SER A 105 -11.97 22.22 -24.55
N ASP A 106 -12.11 22.66 -25.79
CA ASP A 106 -13.34 23.25 -26.33
C ASP A 106 -14.29 22.18 -26.93
N GLY A 107 -13.93 20.91 -26.80
CA GLY A 107 -14.63 19.75 -27.36
C GLY A 107 -14.08 19.27 -28.70
N THR A 108 -13.26 20.07 -29.40
CA THR A 108 -12.63 19.70 -30.68
C THR A 108 -11.10 19.70 -30.59
N GLU A 109 -10.54 20.75 -29.99
CA GLU A 109 -9.10 20.94 -29.84
C GLU A 109 -8.70 21.04 -28.36
N GLN A 110 -7.42 20.81 -28.10
CA GLN A 110 -6.80 21.05 -26.79
C GLN A 110 -6.18 22.44 -26.78
N LEU A 111 -6.61 23.23 -25.81
CA LEU A 111 -6.14 24.57 -25.53
C LEU A 111 -5.41 24.60 -24.19
N TYR A 112 -4.62 25.63 -23.98
CA TYR A 112 -3.76 25.77 -22.83
C TYR A 112 -4.04 27.09 -22.15
N THR A 113 -4.30 27.11 -20.85
CA THR A 113 -4.57 28.35 -20.13
C THR A 113 -3.81 28.40 -18.81
N ARG A 114 -3.53 29.62 -18.37
CA ARG A 114 -2.99 29.88 -17.02
C ARG A 114 -4.10 30.31 -16.05
N ALA A 115 -5.28 30.65 -16.56
CA ALA A 115 -6.41 31.03 -15.72
C ALA A 115 -7.04 29.77 -15.12
N GLY A 116 -7.03 29.66 -13.79
CA GLY A 116 -7.67 28.56 -13.07
C GLY A 116 -8.93 28.97 -12.33
N ASN A 117 -9.70 29.88 -12.91
CA ASN A 117 -11.04 30.25 -12.46
C ASN A 117 -12.05 29.18 -12.89
N PHE A 118 -12.03 28.02 -12.23
CA PHE A 118 -12.89 26.89 -12.59
C PHE A 118 -14.20 26.89 -11.80
N ILE A 119 -15.23 26.29 -12.39
CA ILE A 119 -16.53 26.02 -11.79
C ILE A 119 -16.99 24.61 -12.19
N LEU A 120 -17.95 24.06 -11.46
CA LEU A 120 -18.59 22.80 -11.83
C LEU A 120 -19.83 23.09 -12.68
N ASP A 121 -19.98 22.36 -13.79
CA ASP A 121 -21.21 22.40 -14.60
C ASP A 121 -22.33 21.52 -13.98
N ALA A 122 -23.52 21.51 -14.60
CA ALA A 122 -24.66 20.72 -14.13
C ALA A 122 -24.42 19.19 -14.17
N ASN A 123 -23.45 18.73 -14.96
CA ASN A 123 -23.06 17.33 -15.08
C ASN A 123 -21.86 16.98 -14.16
N GLY A 124 -21.38 17.92 -13.36
CA GLY A 124 -20.22 17.76 -12.48
C GLY A 124 -18.86 17.93 -13.18
N ASN A 125 -18.80 18.32 -14.46
CA ASN A 125 -17.52 18.56 -15.12
C ASN A 125 -16.88 19.84 -14.63
N LEU A 126 -15.57 19.82 -14.42
CA LEU A 126 -14.79 21.00 -14.09
C LEU A 126 -14.55 21.82 -15.36
N VAL A 127 -15.14 23.01 -15.42
CA VAL A 127 -15.07 23.90 -16.58
C VAL A 127 -14.54 25.27 -16.21
N GLN A 128 -13.87 25.94 -17.15
CA GLN A 128 -13.42 27.31 -16.97
C GLN A 128 -14.62 28.27 -16.97
N SER A 129 -14.66 29.17 -15.99
CA SER A 129 -15.69 30.19 -15.87
C SER A 129 -15.62 31.18 -17.04
N GLY A 130 -16.74 31.33 -17.75
CA GLY A 130 -16.89 32.23 -18.90
C GLY A 130 -16.80 31.54 -20.27
N THR A 131 -15.87 30.61 -20.46
CA THR A 131 -15.68 29.88 -21.74
C THR A 131 -16.37 28.53 -21.78
N GLY A 132 -16.51 27.87 -20.62
CA GLY A 132 -17.02 26.50 -20.54
C GLY A 132 -16.01 25.44 -21.00
N PHE A 133 -14.72 25.78 -21.16
CA PHE A 133 -13.72 24.80 -21.54
C PHE A 133 -13.52 23.75 -20.44
N MET A 134 -13.53 22.48 -20.80
CA MET A 134 -13.41 21.37 -19.85
C MET A 134 -11.96 21.17 -19.46
N VAL A 135 -11.69 21.05 -18.16
CA VAL A 135 -10.34 20.79 -17.65
C VAL A 135 -10.02 19.32 -17.78
N LYS A 136 -8.82 19.05 -18.28
CA LYS A 136 -8.31 17.70 -18.48
C LYS A 136 -7.39 17.27 -17.34
N GLY A 137 -7.45 15.99 -17.02
CA GLY A 137 -6.62 15.35 -16.01
C GLY A 137 -6.48 13.85 -16.25
N PHE A 138 -5.65 13.24 -15.43
CA PHE A 138 -5.45 11.81 -15.41
C PHE A 138 -6.38 11.19 -14.37
N GLY A 139 -7.17 10.18 -14.76
CA GLY A 139 -7.97 9.42 -13.80
C GLY A 139 -7.08 8.66 -12.84
N MET A 140 -7.47 8.61 -11.56
CA MET A 140 -6.75 7.86 -10.54
C MET A 140 -7.45 6.52 -10.30
N THR A 141 -6.67 5.45 -10.28
CA THR A 141 -7.13 4.09 -10.00
C THR A 141 -6.31 3.50 -8.88
N VAL A 142 -6.88 2.58 -8.11
CA VAL A 142 -6.13 1.85 -7.07
C VAL A 142 -4.98 1.10 -7.75
N ASP A 143 -3.78 1.13 -7.16
CA ASP A 143 -2.63 0.38 -7.66
C ASP A 143 -2.93 -1.13 -7.56
N PRO A 144 -2.73 -1.92 -8.64
CA PRO A 144 -2.86 -3.38 -8.58
C PRO A 144 -1.93 -4.07 -7.57
N ASN A 145 -0.81 -3.45 -7.18
CA ASN A 145 0.19 -4.06 -6.28
C ASN A 145 0.13 -3.52 -4.85
N ASP A 146 -0.49 -2.37 -4.62
CA ASP A 146 -0.69 -1.78 -3.28
C ASP A 146 -2.08 -1.13 -3.19
N PRO A 147 -3.06 -1.81 -2.60
CA PRO A 147 -4.43 -1.32 -2.44
C PRO A 147 -4.54 -0.05 -1.59
N SER A 148 -3.47 0.33 -0.86
CA SER A 148 -3.41 1.58 -0.10
C SER A 148 -2.99 2.79 -0.93
N SER A 149 -2.50 2.56 -2.16
CA SER A 149 -2.00 3.60 -3.05
C SER A 149 -2.83 3.72 -4.33
N TYR A 150 -2.79 4.91 -4.93
CA TYR A 150 -3.49 5.20 -6.17
C TYR A 150 -2.49 5.58 -7.26
N THR A 151 -2.60 4.92 -8.40
CA THR A 151 -1.79 5.19 -9.59
C THR A 151 -2.52 6.10 -10.55
N MET A 152 -1.72 6.84 -11.30
CA MET A 152 -2.19 7.72 -12.35
C MET A 152 -2.43 6.95 -13.65
N GLY A 153 -3.60 7.10 -14.25
CA GLY A 153 -3.86 6.63 -15.60
C GLY A 153 -3.02 7.38 -16.64
N SER A 154 -2.62 6.71 -17.72
CA SER A 154 -1.80 7.31 -18.78
C SER A 154 -2.59 8.19 -19.78
N ASN A 155 -3.91 8.05 -19.81
CA ASN A 155 -4.77 8.75 -20.74
C ASN A 155 -5.35 10.03 -20.13
N LEU A 156 -5.41 11.07 -20.97
CA LEU A 156 -5.99 12.35 -20.60
C LEU A 156 -7.52 12.31 -20.74
N THR A 157 -8.23 12.57 -19.65
CA THR A 157 -9.70 12.51 -19.55
C THR A 157 -10.27 13.83 -19.02
N ASP A 158 -11.56 14.09 -19.25
CA ASP A 158 -12.24 15.22 -18.63
C ASP A 158 -12.42 14.99 -17.13
N ILE A 159 -12.14 16.01 -16.33
CA ILE A 159 -12.31 15.94 -14.87
C ILE A 159 -13.81 16.09 -14.56
N ASN A 160 -14.42 15.02 -14.07
CA ASN A 160 -15.80 15.02 -13.58
C ASN A 160 -15.82 14.81 -12.07
N ILE A 161 -16.38 15.76 -11.34
CA ILE A 161 -16.56 15.74 -9.89
C ILE A 161 -18.08 15.78 -9.62
N PRO A 162 -18.74 14.62 -9.53
CA PRO A 162 -20.19 14.55 -9.41
C PRO A 162 -20.62 14.79 -7.95
N VAL A 163 -20.58 16.05 -7.50
CA VAL A 163 -20.98 16.44 -6.14
C VAL A 163 -22.45 16.07 -5.91
N GLY A 164 -22.73 15.42 -4.78
CA GLY A 164 -24.07 14.93 -4.44
C GLY A 164 -24.47 13.61 -5.11
N GLN A 165 -23.62 13.02 -5.97
CA GLN A 165 -23.85 11.65 -6.44
C GLN A 165 -23.40 10.62 -5.41
N LYS A 166 -24.00 9.43 -5.54
CA LYS A 166 -23.73 8.28 -4.68
C LYS A 166 -22.57 7.50 -5.27
N ILE A 167 -21.62 7.10 -4.43
CA ILE A 167 -20.70 6.03 -4.75
C ILE A 167 -21.33 4.71 -4.28
N PRO A 168 -21.34 3.65 -5.11
CA PRO A 168 -21.81 2.34 -4.67
C PRO A 168 -21.00 1.86 -3.46
N ALA A 169 -21.60 0.99 -2.65
CA ALA A 169 -20.85 0.28 -1.64
C ALA A 169 -19.78 -0.59 -2.31
N LYS A 170 -18.67 -0.80 -1.61
CA LYS A 170 -17.63 -1.72 -2.02
C LYS A 170 -17.52 -2.79 -0.94
N ALA A 171 -17.68 -4.06 -1.34
CA ALA A 171 -17.43 -5.19 -0.45
C ALA A 171 -15.95 -5.22 -0.05
N THR A 172 -15.66 -5.65 1.17
CA THR A 172 -14.27 -5.83 1.62
C THR A 172 -13.66 -7.02 0.89
N GLU A 173 -12.49 -6.82 0.28
CA GLU A 173 -11.70 -7.88 -0.38
C GLU A 173 -10.40 -8.15 0.37
N LEU A 174 -9.89 -7.13 1.09
CA LEU A 174 -8.62 -7.21 1.82
C LEU A 174 -8.75 -6.62 3.22
N THR A 175 -8.19 -7.32 4.20
CA THR A 175 -8.08 -6.87 5.58
C THR A 175 -6.65 -7.04 6.08
N GLY A 176 -6.18 -6.08 6.87
CA GLY A 176 -4.82 -6.06 7.41
C GLY A 176 -4.80 -6.05 8.92
N TYR A 177 -4.01 -6.96 9.50
CA TYR A 177 -3.84 -7.08 10.94
C TYR A 177 -2.45 -6.65 11.38
N ARG A 178 -2.39 -5.91 12.49
CA ARG A 178 -1.15 -5.59 13.19
C ARG A 178 -1.29 -5.95 14.65
N CYS A 179 -0.51 -6.91 15.09
CA CYS A 179 -0.51 -7.33 16.48
C CYS A 179 0.84 -7.89 16.88
N ASN A 180 1.11 -7.82 18.18
CA ASN A 180 2.17 -8.61 18.80
C ASN A 180 1.50 -9.75 19.57
N LEU A 181 1.87 -10.98 19.24
CA LEU A 181 1.51 -12.19 19.97
C LEU A 181 2.58 -12.43 21.05
N ASP A 182 2.17 -12.54 22.32
CA ASP A 182 3.13 -12.69 23.41
C ASP A 182 3.78 -14.08 23.34
N SER A 183 5.08 -14.14 23.08
CA SER A 183 5.80 -15.41 22.94
C SER A 183 5.88 -16.21 24.25
N ARG A 184 5.72 -15.56 25.41
CA ARG A 184 5.91 -16.15 26.74
C ARG A 184 4.72 -16.98 27.23
N VAL A 185 3.61 -16.96 26.51
CA VAL A 185 2.42 -17.72 26.89
C VAL A 185 2.63 -19.20 26.58
N GLU A 186 2.02 -20.06 27.39
CA GLU A 186 2.06 -21.51 27.16
C GLU A 186 1.21 -21.87 25.94
N ALA A 187 1.56 -22.97 25.28
CA ALA A 187 0.78 -23.52 24.18
C ALA A 187 -0.63 -23.95 24.66
N TYR A 188 -1.59 -23.95 23.75
CA TYR A 188 -2.93 -24.46 23.98
C TYR A 188 -2.90 -25.99 24.05
N LEU A 189 -3.29 -26.55 25.20
CA LEU A 189 -3.35 -27.99 25.46
C LEU A 189 -2.09 -28.78 25.05
N PRO A 190 -0.92 -28.57 25.68
CA PRO A 190 0.25 -29.41 25.47
C PRO A 190 0.05 -30.73 26.24
N MET A 191 -0.90 -31.56 25.81
CA MET A 191 -1.16 -32.87 26.42
C MET A 191 -0.67 -33.96 25.48
N GLY A 192 0.52 -34.49 25.73
CA GLY A 192 1.17 -35.42 24.81
C GLY A 192 2.68 -35.32 24.89
N ILE A 193 3.33 -35.51 23.73
CA ILE A 193 4.76 -35.27 23.55
C ILE A 193 4.97 -33.82 23.13
N GLU A 194 5.66 -33.03 23.96
CA GLU A 194 6.02 -31.65 23.67
C GLU A 194 7.33 -31.61 22.86
N THR A 195 7.28 -31.08 21.64
CA THR A 195 8.43 -30.88 20.76
C THR A 195 9.23 -29.64 21.17
N ASN A 196 10.24 -29.81 22.02
CA ASN A 196 11.18 -28.74 22.38
C ASN A 196 12.55 -28.94 21.69
N ASP A 197 13.30 -27.85 21.48
CA ASP A 197 14.67 -27.74 20.92
C ASP A 197 15.78 -28.50 21.72
N SER A 198 15.45 -29.66 22.26
CA SER A 198 16.38 -30.47 23.02
C SER A 198 17.26 -31.27 22.07
N SER A 199 18.57 -31.06 22.19
CA SER A 199 19.56 -31.84 21.47
C SER A 199 20.26 -32.79 22.44
N LEU A 200 20.28 -34.07 22.08
CA LEU A 200 21.06 -35.06 22.81
C LEU A 200 22.45 -35.14 22.19
N THR A 201 23.47 -34.92 23.01
CA THR A 201 24.84 -35.26 22.62
C THR A 201 25.21 -36.66 23.14
N VAL A 202 25.71 -37.51 22.25
CA VAL A 202 26.28 -38.82 22.58
C VAL A 202 27.71 -38.89 22.09
N ASN A 203 28.64 -39.24 22.98
CA ASN A 203 30.04 -39.41 22.63
C ASN A 203 30.35 -40.91 22.44
N LEU A 204 30.92 -41.27 21.29
CA LEU A 204 31.40 -42.60 20.96
C LEU A 204 32.92 -42.53 20.71
N GLY A 205 33.73 -42.84 21.73
CA GLY A 205 35.19 -42.72 21.62
C GLY A 205 35.64 -41.27 21.42
N THR A 206 36.19 -40.94 20.25
CA THR A 206 36.59 -39.57 19.87
C THR A 206 35.52 -38.79 19.11
N ASP A 207 34.47 -39.46 18.65
CA ASP A 207 33.43 -38.86 17.80
C ASP A 207 32.22 -38.44 18.64
N GLN A 208 31.68 -37.25 18.33
CA GLN A 208 30.54 -36.64 19.01
C GLN A 208 29.35 -36.56 18.05
N TYR A 209 28.23 -37.16 18.44
CA TYR A 209 26.97 -37.14 17.70
C TYR A 209 25.96 -36.25 18.43
N VAL A 210 25.26 -35.38 17.68
CA VAL A 210 24.17 -34.56 18.20
C VAL A 210 22.89 -35.00 17.52
N LEU A 211 21.96 -35.56 18.29
CA LEU A 211 20.59 -35.86 17.84
C LEU A 211 19.71 -34.65 18.18
N SER A 212 18.98 -34.14 17.21
CA SER A 212 18.18 -32.91 17.37
C SER A 212 16.79 -32.99 16.73
N ASP A 213 16.55 -34.01 15.90
CA ASP A 213 15.25 -34.21 15.26
C ASP A 213 14.39 -35.12 16.15
N ILE A 214 13.43 -34.52 16.87
CA ILE A 214 12.51 -35.21 17.78
C ILE A 214 11.17 -35.33 17.08
N ALA A 215 10.80 -36.55 16.68
CA ALA A 215 9.52 -36.81 16.03
C ALA A 215 8.71 -37.83 16.86
N GLY A 216 7.51 -37.40 17.28
CA GLY A 216 6.46 -38.31 17.72
C GLY A 216 5.74 -38.93 16.52
N ASN A 217 5.32 -40.19 16.63
CA ASN A 217 4.54 -40.86 15.60
C ASN A 217 3.28 -41.47 16.20
N SER A 218 2.18 -41.42 15.47
CA SER A 218 0.89 -42.03 15.79
C SER A 218 0.89 -43.57 15.88
N THR A 219 2.04 -44.23 15.74
CA THR A 219 2.16 -45.69 15.75
C THR A 219 2.96 -46.17 16.96
N GLN A 220 2.59 -47.31 17.52
CA GLN A 220 3.27 -47.86 18.70
C GLN A 220 4.77 -48.07 18.47
N ALA A 221 5.16 -48.49 17.26
CA ALA A 221 6.57 -48.71 16.89
C ALA A 221 7.39 -47.42 16.74
N GLY A 222 6.73 -46.27 16.55
CA GLY A 222 7.37 -44.98 16.30
C GLY A 222 7.09 -43.92 17.37
N PHE A 223 6.58 -44.31 18.55
CA PHE A 223 6.07 -43.40 19.59
C PHE A 223 6.95 -42.17 19.84
N LEU A 224 8.29 -42.34 19.94
CA LEU A 224 9.24 -41.24 19.97
C LEU A 224 10.52 -41.63 19.23
N SER A 225 11.11 -40.72 18.46
CA SER A 225 12.37 -40.97 17.78
C SER A 225 13.30 -39.75 17.86
N PHE A 226 14.60 -40.03 17.91
CA PHE A 226 15.69 -39.06 17.88
C PHE A 226 16.63 -39.42 16.74
N SER A 227 16.94 -38.47 15.85
CA SER A 227 17.89 -38.70 14.76
C SER A 227 18.83 -37.53 14.51
N THR A 228 19.94 -37.80 13.81
CA THR A 228 20.78 -36.78 13.18
C THR A 228 20.11 -36.19 11.94
N ALA A 229 20.52 -34.99 11.51
CA ALA A 229 19.94 -34.33 10.33
C ALA A 229 20.05 -35.20 9.06
N SER A 230 18.99 -35.18 8.23
CA SER A 230 18.93 -35.97 7.00
C SER A 230 20.13 -35.70 6.08
N GLY A 231 20.85 -36.75 5.67
CA GLY A 231 22.03 -36.65 4.79
C GLY A 231 23.39 -36.90 5.46
N ALA A 232 23.44 -37.28 6.74
CA ALA A 232 24.67 -37.70 7.42
C ALA A 232 25.26 -39.00 6.79
N ALA A 233 26.59 -39.13 6.84
CA ALA A 233 27.31 -40.27 6.26
C ALA A 233 27.04 -41.61 6.98
N ASP A 234 26.64 -41.54 8.26
CA ASP A 234 26.16 -42.67 9.07
C ASP A 234 24.97 -42.17 9.92
N PRO A 235 23.71 -42.40 9.50
CA PRO A 235 22.53 -41.92 10.20
C PRO A 235 22.35 -42.71 11.50
N ALA A 236 22.71 -42.10 12.62
CA ALA A 236 22.57 -42.66 13.95
C ALA A 236 21.25 -42.18 14.59
N GLY A 237 20.50 -43.10 15.19
CA GLY A 237 19.18 -42.77 15.73
C GLY A 237 18.75 -43.66 16.89
N ILE A 238 17.83 -43.13 17.69
CA ILE A 238 17.20 -43.81 18.82
C ILE A 238 15.70 -43.84 18.54
N THR A 239 15.09 -45.02 18.50
CA THR A 239 13.64 -45.18 18.38
C THR A 239 13.08 -45.79 19.66
N CYS A 240 12.05 -45.16 20.21
CA CYS A 240 11.35 -45.59 21.40
C CYS A 240 9.96 -46.08 20.99
N ALA A 241 9.73 -47.38 21.11
CA ALA A 241 8.42 -47.98 20.89
C ALA A 241 7.62 -48.03 22.19
N TYR A 242 6.34 -47.69 22.12
CA TYR A 242 5.45 -47.72 23.28
C TYR A 242 5.11 -49.16 23.69
N ASN A 243 5.20 -49.47 24.98
CA ASN A 243 4.99 -50.82 25.53
C ASN A 243 4.23 -50.78 26.87
N GLY A 244 3.14 -49.99 26.90
CA GLY A 244 2.25 -49.88 28.04
C GLY A 244 2.56 -48.70 28.97
N ILE A 245 1.98 -48.72 30.16
CA ILE A 245 1.96 -47.58 31.09
C ILE A 245 2.57 -48.00 32.42
N ASP A 246 3.34 -47.11 33.05
CA ASP A 246 3.71 -47.25 34.44
C ASP A 246 2.66 -46.59 35.34
N THR A 247 1.89 -47.40 36.06
CA THR A 247 0.78 -46.96 36.91
C THR A 247 1.20 -46.09 38.09
N ALA A 248 2.48 -46.12 38.49
CA ALA A 248 2.97 -45.35 39.63
C ALA A 248 3.38 -43.91 39.25
N SER A 249 3.99 -43.74 38.07
CA SER A 249 4.48 -42.45 37.58
C SER A 249 3.54 -41.79 36.58
N GLY A 250 2.68 -42.55 35.90
CA GLY A 250 1.83 -42.06 34.81
C GLY A 250 2.57 -41.82 33.49
N TYR A 251 3.80 -42.33 33.37
CA TYR A 251 4.59 -42.25 32.13
C TYR A 251 4.44 -43.51 31.27
N PRO A 252 4.65 -43.40 29.94
CA PRO A 252 4.70 -44.57 29.07
C PRO A 252 5.90 -45.46 29.43
N ARG A 253 5.77 -46.77 29.25
CA ARG A 253 6.90 -47.71 29.21
C ARG A 253 7.39 -47.80 27.78
N LEU A 254 8.69 -47.64 27.58
CA LEU A 254 9.28 -47.58 26.24
C LEU A 254 10.27 -48.73 26.05
N ILE A 255 10.20 -49.37 24.88
CA ILE A 255 11.25 -50.25 24.37
C ILE A 255 12.13 -49.42 23.45
N VAL A 256 13.39 -49.23 23.84
CA VAL A 256 14.32 -48.38 23.09
C VAL A 256 15.22 -49.23 22.22
N THR A 257 15.29 -48.88 20.94
CA THR A 257 16.14 -49.53 19.94
C THR A 257 17.12 -48.51 19.38
N LEU A 258 18.40 -48.89 19.31
CA LEU A 258 19.47 -48.09 18.72
C LEU A 258 19.65 -48.48 17.26
N SER A 259 20.10 -47.52 16.44
CA SER A 259 20.33 -47.73 15.00
C SER A 259 21.52 -46.93 14.50
N GLY A 260 22.10 -47.37 13.37
CA GLY A 260 23.28 -46.74 12.76
C GLY A 260 24.50 -46.83 13.66
N ALA A 261 25.24 -45.72 13.78
CA ALA A 261 26.48 -45.63 14.57
C ALA A 261 26.35 -46.04 16.06
N PHE A 262 25.13 -46.08 16.62
CA PHE A 262 24.89 -46.47 18.02
C PHE A 262 24.69 -47.99 18.24
N ASP A 263 24.54 -48.77 17.17
CA ASP A 263 24.43 -50.25 17.20
C ASP A 263 25.76 -50.91 16.79
N ASP A 264 26.88 -50.44 17.36
CA ASP A 264 28.21 -50.98 17.08
C ASP A 264 28.45 -52.28 17.88
N PRO A 265 28.65 -53.44 17.23
CA PRO A 265 28.93 -54.70 17.91
C PRO A 265 30.28 -54.72 18.66
N LEU A 266 31.21 -53.79 18.37
CA LEU A 266 32.51 -53.69 19.06
C LEU A 266 32.43 -52.86 20.35
N ASN A 267 31.51 -51.88 20.42
CA ASN A 267 31.28 -51.03 21.59
C ASN A 267 29.77 -50.89 21.85
N PRO A 268 29.09 -51.98 22.29
CA PRO A 268 27.64 -51.96 22.41
C PRO A 268 27.20 -50.95 23.47
N LEU A 269 26.34 -50.03 23.06
CA LEU A 269 25.57 -49.20 23.98
C LEU A 269 24.28 -49.92 24.33
N THR A 270 23.91 -49.90 25.61
CA THR A 270 22.62 -50.44 26.06
C THR A 270 21.74 -49.27 26.49
N PRO A 271 20.58 -49.06 25.83
CA PRO A 271 19.62 -48.07 26.30
C PRO A 271 18.87 -48.63 27.52
N ASP A 272 18.76 -47.82 28.56
CA ASP A 272 17.97 -48.11 29.75
C ASP A 272 17.02 -46.95 30.00
N TYR A 273 15.72 -47.24 29.89
CA TYR A 273 14.64 -46.27 30.13
C TYR A 273 13.96 -46.57 31.45
N ASP A 274 14.08 -45.64 32.39
CA ASP A 274 13.40 -45.71 33.68
C ASP A 274 12.03 -45.03 33.59
N SER A 275 10.96 -45.83 33.56
CA SER A 275 9.58 -45.33 33.53
C SER A 275 9.13 -44.64 34.81
N ALA A 276 9.83 -44.82 35.95
CA ALA A 276 9.49 -44.15 37.20
C ALA A 276 9.92 -42.67 37.19
N THR A 277 11.07 -42.37 36.59
CA THR A 277 11.62 -41.01 36.49
C THR A 277 11.43 -40.37 35.10
N GLY A 278 11.05 -41.17 34.10
CA GLY A 278 10.96 -40.75 32.71
C GLY A 278 12.32 -40.42 32.12
N THR A 279 13.38 -41.09 32.55
CA THR A 279 14.76 -40.81 32.11
C THR A 279 15.25 -41.90 31.16
N LEU A 280 15.79 -41.50 30.01
CA LEU A 280 16.54 -42.40 29.12
C LEU A 280 18.04 -42.25 29.39
N THR A 281 18.71 -43.35 29.71
CA THR A 281 20.15 -43.41 29.86
C THR A 281 20.77 -44.35 28.84
N LEU A 282 21.94 -43.99 28.33
CA LEU A 282 22.75 -44.86 27.47
C LEU A 282 23.95 -45.34 28.29
N LEU A 283 24.08 -46.66 28.42
CA LEU A 283 25.12 -47.31 29.20
C LEU A 283 26.18 -47.93 28.29
N ASN A 284 27.45 -47.84 28.67
CA ASN A 284 28.52 -48.59 28.02
C ASN A 284 28.55 -50.05 28.49
N SER A 285 29.45 -50.86 27.91
CA SER A 285 29.66 -52.28 28.27
C SER A 285 30.08 -52.53 29.73
N SER A 286 30.45 -51.49 30.48
CA SER A 286 30.80 -51.54 31.91
C SER A 286 29.70 -50.96 32.82
N ASN A 287 28.49 -50.72 32.28
CA ASN A 287 27.35 -50.10 32.96
C ASN A 287 27.59 -48.66 33.46
N GLU A 288 28.51 -47.92 32.84
CA GLU A 288 28.69 -46.50 33.10
C GLU A 288 27.80 -45.68 32.17
N ILE A 289 27.23 -44.59 32.72
CA ILE A 289 26.35 -43.68 31.98
C ILE A 289 27.19 -42.87 30.99
N VAL A 290 26.94 -43.07 29.71
CA VAL A 290 27.55 -42.31 28.60
C VAL A 290 26.74 -41.06 28.30
N SER A 291 25.42 -41.16 28.37
CA SER A 291 24.51 -40.03 28.17
C SER A 291 23.20 -40.23 28.92
N LYS A 292 22.53 -39.12 29.25
CA LYS A 292 21.28 -39.07 30.00
C LYS A 292 20.35 -38.02 29.40
N ILE A 293 19.10 -38.40 29.14
CA ILE A 293 18.01 -37.52 28.71
C ILE A 293 16.86 -37.62 29.70
N GLU A 294 16.36 -36.49 30.16
CA GLU A 294 15.16 -36.43 30.98
C GLU A 294 13.93 -36.29 30.06
N LEU A 295 13.37 -37.41 29.62
CA LEU A 295 12.21 -37.44 28.73
C LEU A 295 10.94 -36.92 29.42
N SER A 296 10.87 -36.98 30.75
CA SER A 296 9.76 -36.44 31.54
C SER A 296 9.52 -34.95 31.33
N GLY A 297 10.53 -34.17 30.92
CA GLY A 297 10.36 -32.76 30.56
C GLY A 297 9.59 -32.52 29.25
N PHE A 298 9.41 -33.56 28.43
CA PHE A 298 8.71 -33.50 27.13
C PHE A 298 7.41 -34.32 27.12
N MET A 299 7.03 -34.96 28.24
CA MET A 299 5.88 -35.85 28.30
C MET A 299 4.85 -35.31 29.29
N ASN A 300 3.72 -34.84 28.77
CA ASN A 300 2.63 -34.24 29.54
C ASN A 300 1.33 -35.00 29.32
N PHE A 301 1.29 -36.27 29.72
CA PHE A 301 0.11 -37.11 29.58
C PHE A 301 -0.78 -37.06 30.82
N GLN A 302 -2.08 -37.22 30.63
CA GLN A 302 -3.01 -37.51 31.71
C GLN A 302 -3.39 -38.98 31.69
N MET A 303 -3.13 -39.68 32.79
CA MET A 303 -3.56 -41.06 32.96
C MET A 303 -5.02 -41.11 33.43
N VAL A 304 -5.82 -41.97 32.80
CA VAL A 304 -7.20 -42.26 33.16
C VAL A 304 -7.33 -43.77 33.37
N THR A 305 -7.89 -44.15 34.52
CA THR A 305 -8.10 -45.56 34.86
C THR A 305 -9.57 -45.90 34.77
N ASP A 306 -9.90 -46.90 33.97
CA ASP A 306 -11.23 -47.52 33.97
C ASP A 306 -11.22 -48.76 34.86
N SER A 307 -12.01 -48.74 35.93
CA SER A 307 -12.19 -49.86 36.86
C SER A 307 -13.56 -50.53 36.73
N SER A 308 -14.38 -50.14 35.76
CA SER A 308 -15.78 -50.57 35.62
C SER A 308 -15.95 -52.03 35.18
N SER A 309 -14.93 -52.63 34.56
CA SER A 309 -14.94 -54.01 34.05
C SER A 309 -14.31 -55.04 35.00
N GLY A 310 -13.87 -54.62 36.20
CA GLY A 310 -13.29 -55.49 37.23
C GLY A 310 -11.77 -55.72 37.11
N THR A 311 -11.19 -55.59 35.91
CA THR A 311 -9.74 -55.43 35.72
C THR A 311 -9.48 -53.98 35.32
N ALA A 312 -8.66 -53.26 36.09
CA ALA A 312 -8.37 -51.87 35.81
C ALA A 312 -7.58 -51.75 34.49
N VAL A 313 -8.10 -51.00 33.53
CA VAL A 313 -7.40 -50.64 32.29
C VAL A 313 -6.98 -49.18 32.39
N ASN A 314 -5.69 -48.92 32.20
CA ASN A 314 -5.17 -47.56 32.19
C ASN A 314 -5.03 -47.07 30.75
N TYR A 315 -5.33 -45.78 30.56
CA TYR A 315 -5.20 -45.07 29.31
C TYR A 315 -4.35 -43.83 29.54
N LEU A 316 -3.36 -43.58 28.67
CA LEU A 316 -2.75 -42.26 28.56
C LEU A 316 -3.52 -41.46 27.52
N VAL A 317 -3.90 -40.25 27.92
CA VAL A 317 -4.64 -39.35 27.07
C VAL A 317 -3.70 -38.33 26.44
N GLU A 318 -3.77 -38.23 25.13
CA GLU A 318 -3.06 -37.27 24.30
C GLU A 318 -4.05 -36.49 23.45
N TYR A 319 -3.78 -35.19 23.28
CA TYR A 319 -4.47 -34.36 22.32
C TYR A 319 -3.50 -33.92 21.25
N ASP A 320 -3.81 -34.32 20.03
CA ASP A 320 -3.14 -33.85 18.83
C ASP A 320 -4.06 -32.88 18.08
N ASP A 321 -3.49 -32.19 17.10
CA ASP A 321 -4.14 -31.13 16.36
C ASP A 321 -4.16 -31.45 14.87
N ASP A 322 -5.36 -31.56 14.28
CA ASP A 322 -5.46 -31.69 12.82
C ASP A 322 -5.18 -30.32 12.20
N ALA A 323 -3.98 -30.18 11.62
CA ALA A 323 -3.55 -28.96 10.95
C ALA A 323 -4.49 -28.49 9.83
N SER A 324 -5.23 -29.41 9.20
CA SER A 324 -6.05 -29.11 8.01
C SER A 324 -7.44 -28.58 8.34
N THR A 325 -8.08 -29.12 9.37
CA THR A 325 -9.44 -28.77 9.79
C THR A 325 -9.46 -27.88 11.03
N GLY A 326 -8.36 -27.89 11.79
CA GLY A 326 -8.29 -27.31 13.11
C GLY A 326 -9.12 -28.05 14.16
N ASN A 327 -9.54 -29.28 13.87
CA ASN A 327 -10.17 -30.17 14.83
C ASN A 327 -9.14 -30.76 15.79
N ARG A 328 -9.60 -31.24 16.94
CA ARG A 328 -8.73 -31.88 17.93
C ARG A 328 -8.83 -33.38 17.81
N ILE A 329 -7.69 -34.06 17.75
CA ILE A 329 -7.65 -35.51 17.74
C ILE A 329 -7.34 -35.97 19.16
N LEU A 330 -8.28 -36.68 19.77
CA LEU A 330 -8.08 -37.34 21.04
C LEU A 330 -7.48 -38.73 20.78
N ASN A 331 -6.24 -38.94 21.22
CA ASN A 331 -5.56 -40.22 21.15
C ASN A 331 -5.57 -40.89 22.53
N LEU A 332 -6.05 -42.14 22.59
CA LEU A 332 -6.00 -42.97 23.78
C LEU A 332 -5.00 -44.10 23.61
N TRP A 333 -3.92 -44.05 24.37
CA TRP A 333 -2.92 -45.11 24.44
C TRP A 333 -3.28 -46.07 25.57
N SER A 334 -3.68 -47.30 25.22
CA SER A 334 -3.97 -48.35 26.20
C SER A 334 -2.78 -49.28 26.42
N GLU A 335 -2.84 -50.17 27.41
CA GLU A 335 -1.79 -51.17 27.65
C GLU A 335 -1.81 -52.34 26.66
N THR A 336 -2.88 -52.49 25.85
CA THR A 336 -3.14 -53.72 25.08
C THR A 336 -3.37 -53.52 23.58
N ALA A 337 -3.68 -52.29 23.15
CA ALA A 337 -3.89 -51.97 21.74
C ALA A 337 -2.56 -51.85 20.98
N ALA A 338 -2.59 -52.19 19.69
CA ALA A 338 -1.43 -52.11 18.80
C ALA A 338 -1.12 -50.67 18.33
N ASP A 339 -2.11 -49.78 18.34
CA ASP A 339 -2.03 -48.36 17.95
C ASP A 339 -3.03 -47.56 18.82
N PRO A 340 -2.86 -46.23 18.97
CA PRO A 340 -3.77 -45.42 19.77
C PRO A 340 -5.19 -45.42 19.19
N GLU A 341 -6.18 -45.49 20.09
CA GLU A 341 -7.58 -45.37 19.70
C GLU A 341 -7.93 -43.89 19.58
N THR A 342 -8.35 -43.45 18.39
CA THR A 342 -8.48 -42.03 18.08
C THR A 342 -9.94 -41.60 17.98
N LEU A 343 -10.20 -40.34 18.34
CA LEU A 343 -11.46 -39.65 18.09
C LEU A 343 -11.17 -38.23 17.61
N GLU A 344 -11.66 -37.89 16.43
CA GLU A 344 -11.67 -36.51 15.96
C GLU A 344 -12.83 -35.74 16.60
N ILE A 345 -12.50 -34.60 17.21
CA ILE A 345 -13.42 -33.73 17.91
C ILE A 345 -13.50 -32.41 17.16
N THR A 346 -14.67 -32.15 16.59
CA THR A 346 -14.95 -30.88 15.93
C THR A 346 -14.94 -29.74 16.94
N MET A 347 -14.38 -28.60 16.53
CA MET A 347 -14.32 -27.39 17.33
C MET A 347 -15.38 -26.40 16.85
N ASN A 348 -16.08 -25.76 17.79
CA ASN A 348 -16.87 -24.57 17.49
C ASN A 348 -15.94 -23.43 17.07
N SER A 349 -16.48 -22.45 16.36
CA SER A 349 -15.71 -21.30 15.87
C SER A 349 -15.13 -20.42 16.99
N ASP A 350 -15.62 -20.57 18.23
CA ASP A 350 -15.15 -19.89 19.44
C ASP A 350 -14.03 -20.66 20.20
N GLY A 351 -13.57 -21.79 19.67
CA GLY A 351 -12.54 -22.63 20.29
C GLY A 351 -13.07 -23.63 21.33
N THR A 352 -14.38 -23.75 21.53
CA THR A 352 -14.97 -24.78 22.41
C THR A 352 -15.19 -26.10 21.68
N PHE A 353 -15.23 -27.21 22.41
CA PHE A 353 -15.48 -28.53 21.83
C PHE A 353 -16.94 -28.72 21.38
N GLN A 354 -17.15 -29.13 20.13
CA GLN A 354 -18.46 -29.39 19.54
C GLN A 354 -18.81 -30.89 19.57
N LEU A 355 -18.96 -31.45 20.77
CA LEU A 355 -19.32 -32.86 20.96
C LEU A 355 -20.46 -33.05 21.98
N PRO A 356 -21.70 -32.60 21.67
CA PRO A 356 -22.79 -32.59 22.64
C PRO A 356 -23.34 -33.98 23.00
N ALA A 357 -23.16 -34.98 22.13
CA ALA A 357 -23.52 -36.37 22.37
C ALA A 357 -22.26 -37.21 22.57
N ALA A 358 -22.38 -38.31 23.33
CA ALA A 358 -21.26 -39.22 23.54
C ALA A 358 -20.90 -39.93 22.22
N ALA A 359 -19.65 -39.80 21.79
CA ALA A 359 -19.11 -40.47 20.60
C ALA A 359 -18.09 -41.54 21.02
N ALA A 360 -18.12 -42.69 20.36
CA ALA A 360 -17.16 -43.77 20.62
C ALA A 360 -15.74 -43.35 20.20
N ILE A 361 -14.74 -43.75 20.97
CA ILE A 361 -13.33 -43.45 20.69
C ILE A 361 -12.71 -44.68 20.05
N GLY A 362 -12.42 -44.64 18.75
CA GLY A 362 -11.88 -45.78 18.01
C GLY A 362 -12.61 -47.11 18.26
N GLY A 363 -11.83 -48.18 18.47
CA GLY A 363 -12.33 -49.52 18.82
C GLY A 363 -12.60 -49.74 20.32
N SER A 364 -12.50 -48.69 21.13
CA SER A 364 -12.51 -48.78 22.59
C SER A 364 -13.91 -49.02 23.15
N SER A 365 -14.00 -49.47 24.40
CA SER A 365 -15.27 -49.43 25.17
C SER A 365 -15.61 -48.03 25.69
N LEU A 366 -14.75 -47.03 25.43
CA LEU A 366 -14.89 -45.67 25.93
C LEU A 366 -15.57 -44.76 24.89
N SER A 367 -16.23 -43.74 25.42
CA SER A 367 -16.82 -42.66 24.65
C SER A 367 -16.43 -41.31 25.24
N ALA A 368 -16.42 -40.28 24.43
CA ALA A 368 -16.15 -38.90 24.84
C ALA A 368 -17.39 -38.03 24.61
N ARG A 369 -17.59 -37.05 25.48
CA ARG A 369 -18.62 -36.00 25.31
C ARG A 369 -18.07 -34.67 25.82
N ALA A 370 -18.39 -33.57 25.15
CA ALA A 370 -18.09 -32.24 25.66
C ALA A 370 -18.89 -31.93 26.94
N THR A 371 -18.28 -31.13 27.82
CA THR A 371 -18.96 -30.55 28.99
C THR A 371 -20.00 -29.52 28.53
N GLU A 372 -20.97 -29.19 29.39
CA GLU A 372 -22.05 -28.24 29.06
C GLU A 372 -21.52 -26.85 28.66
N ASN A 373 -20.36 -26.45 29.21
CA ASN A 373 -19.69 -25.19 28.88
C ASN A 373 -18.77 -25.28 27.66
N GLY A 374 -18.60 -26.46 27.05
CA GLY A 374 -17.73 -26.69 25.89
C GLY A 374 -16.22 -26.64 26.17
N LEU A 375 -15.82 -26.33 27.41
CA LEU A 375 -14.42 -26.12 27.83
C LEU A 375 -13.70 -27.40 28.25
N GLY A 376 -14.25 -28.57 27.99
CA GLY A 376 -13.63 -29.84 28.39
C GLY A 376 -14.35 -31.04 27.81
N ILE A 377 -13.66 -32.18 27.80
CA ILE A 377 -14.16 -33.47 27.34
C ILE A 377 -14.26 -34.42 28.54
N THR A 378 -15.44 -34.98 28.75
CA THR A 378 -15.68 -36.06 29.69
C THR A 378 -15.54 -37.40 28.98
N LEU A 379 -14.68 -38.27 29.50
CA LEU A 379 -14.56 -39.67 29.10
C LEU A 379 -15.57 -40.51 29.89
N LEU A 380 -16.30 -41.37 29.18
CA LEU A 380 -17.35 -42.22 29.73
C LEU A 380 -17.15 -43.69 29.33
N ASN A 381 -17.43 -44.60 30.25
CA ASN A 381 -17.75 -45.99 29.92
C ASN A 381 -19.24 -46.23 30.18
N GLY A 382 -20.01 -46.42 29.10
CA GLY A 382 -21.47 -46.46 29.17
C GLY A 382 -22.05 -45.14 29.70
N SER A 383 -22.63 -45.17 30.91
CA SER A 383 -23.19 -43.97 31.58
C SER A 383 -22.30 -43.42 32.70
N THR A 384 -21.18 -44.08 33.00
CA THR A 384 -20.28 -43.69 34.09
C THR A 384 -19.22 -42.74 33.58
N SER A 385 -19.10 -41.56 34.20
CA SER A 385 -18.02 -40.61 33.94
C SER A 385 -16.73 -41.08 34.60
N LEU A 386 -15.66 -41.26 33.83
CA LEU A 386 -14.35 -41.69 34.31
C LEU A 386 -13.47 -40.48 34.67
N ALA A 387 -13.32 -39.56 33.73
CA ALA A 387 -12.51 -38.34 33.90
C ALA A 387 -13.08 -37.22 33.04
N THR A 388 -12.87 -35.97 33.47
CA THR A 388 -13.10 -34.80 32.63
C THR A 388 -11.77 -34.10 32.42
N ILE A 389 -11.44 -33.87 31.16
CA ILE A 389 -10.21 -33.23 30.72
C ILE A 389 -10.61 -31.85 30.23
N ASN A 390 -10.24 -30.84 31.01
CA ASN A 390 -10.55 -29.45 30.67
C ASN A 390 -9.53 -28.92 29.68
N GLN A 391 -9.98 -28.04 28.79
CA GLN A 391 -9.09 -27.23 27.96
C GLN A 391 -8.19 -26.39 28.85
N LYS A 392 -6.88 -26.55 28.71
CA LYS A 392 -5.90 -25.61 29.24
C LYS A 392 -5.77 -24.48 28.21
N ILE A 393 -6.67 -23.52 28.29
CA ILE A 393 -6.67 -22.34 27.42
C ILE A 393 -5.59 -21.37 27.95
N ALA A 394 -4.33 -21.64 27.64
CA ALA A 394 -3.22 -20.86 28.19
C ALA A 394 -3.14 -19.43 27.61
N SER A 395 -3.52 -19.23 26.35
CA SER A 395 -3.70 -17.90 25.76
C SER A 395 -4.41 -17.96 24.43
N VAL A 396 -5.60 -17.37 24.38
CA VAL A 396 -6.25 -17.00 23.12
C VAL A 396 -6.28 -15.49 23.07
N HIS A 397 -5.86 -14.94 21.95
CA HIS A 397 -5.91 -13.51 21.70
C HIS A 397 -6.91 -13.23 20.60
N ASN A 398 -7.77 -12.24 20.74
CA ASN A 398 -8.83 -11.94 19.77
C ASN A 398 -8.80 -10.49 19.28
N THR A 399 -9.18 -10.32 18.02
CA THR A 399 -9.29 -9.04 17.34
C THR A 399 -10.60 -8.97 16.59
N LYS A 400 -11.23 -7.79 16.59
CA LYS A 400 -12.45 -7.52 15.84
C LYS A 400 -12.17 -6.49 14.77
N LEU A 401 -12.75 -6.69 13.60
CA LEU A 401 -12.68 -5.79 12.46
C LEU A 401 -14.03 -5.77 11.74
N ASP A 402 -14.52 -4.60 11.39
CA ASP A 402 -15.75 -4.49 10.60
C ASP A 402 -15.41 -4.66 9.11
N VAL A 403 -16.10 -5.60 8.46
CA VAL A 403 -16.04 -5.87 7.02
C VAL A 403 -17.38 -5.52 6.38
N TYR A 404 -17.38 -5.14 5.11
CA TYR A 404 -18.56 -4.69 4.39
C TYR A 404 -18.98 -5.72 3.34
N ASP A 405 -20.30 -5.95 3.22
CA ASP A 405 -20.87 -6.73 2.12
C ASP A 405 -21.05 -5.88 0.84
N SER A 406 -21.51 -6.51 -0.24
CA SER A 406 -21.77 -5.84 -1.53
C SER A 406 -22.89 -4.78 -1.48
N LEU A 407 -23.74 -4.81 -0.45
CA LEU A 407 -24.79 -3.81 -0.21
C LEU A 407 -24.31 -2.68 0.72
N GLY A 408 -23.14 -2.84 1.35
CA GLY A 408 -22.53 -1.89 2.26
C GLY A 408 -22.95 -2.01 3.71
N ASN A 409 -23.55 -3.14 4.13
CA ASN A 409 -23.78 -3.40 5.54
C ASN A 409 -22.47 -3.82 6.22
N ALA A 410 -22.24 -3.33 7.44
CA ALA A 410 -21.08 -3.69 8.23
C ALA A 410 -21.35 -4.99 9.01
N HIS A 411 -20.41 -5.93 8.93
CA HIS A 411 -20.39 -7.19 9.65
C HIS A 411 -19.10 -7.25 10.48
N THR A 412 -19.18 -7.62 11.75
CA THR A 412 -17.99 -7.72 12.60
C THR A 412 -17.33 -9.08 12.44
N LEU A 413 -16.17 -9.11 11.80
CA LEU A 413 -15.28 -10.27 11.73
C LEU A 413 -14.41 -10.32 12.98
N GLU A 414 -14.46 -11.43 13.71
CA GLU A 414 -13.57 -11.72 14.83
C GLU A 414 -12.52 -12.74 14.38
N VAL A 415 -11.25 -12.43 14.65
CA VAL A 415 -10.12 -13.33 14.42
C VAL A 415 -9.47 -13.64 15.77
N SER A 416 -9.31 -14.92 16.10
CA SER A 416 -8.55 -15.37 17.26
C SER A 416 -7.21 -15.95 16.85
N TRP A 417 -6.23 -15.86 17.74
CA TRP A 417 -4.93 -16.52 17.66
C TRP A 417 -4.72 -17.41 18.88
N GLU A 418 -4.35 -18.65 18.62
CA GLU A 418 -4.10 -19.69 19.61
C GLU A 418 -2.67 -20.21 19.41
N LYS A 419 -1.84 -20.20 20.46
CA LYS A 419 -0.48 -20.76 20.35
C LYS A 419 -0.56 -22.29 20.31
N ILE A 420 0.01 -22.92 19.28
CA ILE A 420 0.04 -24.39 19.16
C ILE A 420 1.36 -24.93 19.71
N ASP A 421 2.47 -24.35 19.28
CA ASP A 421 3.82 -24.73 19.70
C ASP A 421 4.73 -23.49 19.72
N ASN A 422 6.01 -23.67 20.01
CA ASN A 422 7.00 -22.62 19.90
C ASN A 422 7.04 -22.10 18.46
N ASN A 423 6.96 -20.77 18.32
CA ASN A 423 6.88 -20.08 17.03
C ASN A 423 5.74 -20.53 16.09
N GLN A 424 4.73 -21.24 16.59
CA GLN A 424 3.59 -21.67 15.78
C GLN A 424 2.26 -21.23 16.40
N TRP A 425 1.47 -20.51 15.62
CA TRP A 425 0.16 -20.00 16.04
C TRP A 425 -0.91 -20.39 15.04
N ARG A 426 -2.06 -20.81 15.53
CA ARG A 426 -3.26 -20.95 14.74
C ARG A 426 -4.04 -19.64 14.77
N TRP A 427 -4.57 -19.24 13.63
CA TRP A 427 -5.63 -18.25 13.58
C TRP A 427 -6.97 -18.90 13.25
N ARG A 428 -8.07 -18.35 13.77
CA ARG A 428 -9.44 -18.69 13.38
C ARG A 428 -10.26 -17.45 13.17
N ALA A 429 -11.16 -17.46 12.19
CA ALA A 429 -12.03 -16.34 11.86
C ALA A 429 -13.51 -16.74 11.96
N TRP A 430 -14.35 -15.86 12.54
CA TRP A 430 -15.80 -16.05 12.58
C TRP A 430 -16.58 -14.74 12.68
N LEU A 431 -17.88 -14.80 12.41
CA LEU A 431 -18.81 -13.69 12.58
C LEU A 431 -19.71 -13.95 13.81
N PRO A 432 -19.38 -13.40 15.00
CA PRO A 432 -20.15 -13.66 16.22
C PRO A 432 -21.57 -13.09 16.19
N SER A 433 -21.79 -12.02 15.43
CA SER A 433 -23.10 -11.36 15.32
C SER A 433 -24.07 -12.09 14.40
N GLU A 434 -23.57 -12.94 13.50
CA GLU A 434 -24.36 -13.54 12.41
C GLU A 434 -24.07 -15.06 12.28
N PRO A 435 -24.58 -15.89 13.20
CA PRO A 435 -24.29 -17.33 13.24
C PRO A 435 -24.88 -18.12 12.05
N GLY A 436 -25.70 -17.48 11.20
CA GLY A 436 -26.26 -18.08 9.99
C GLY A 436 -25.34 -18.01 8.76
N VAL A 437 -24.26 -17.22 8.81
CA VAL A 437 -23.30 -17.07 7.71
C VAL A 437 -22.23 -18.15 7.84
N THR A 438 -22.18 -19.06 6.87
CA THR A 438 -21.12 -20.07 6.81
C THR A 438 -19.83 -19.46 6.25
N ILE A 439 -18.70 -19.74 6.91
CA ILE A 439 -17.37 -19.32 6.48
C ILE A 439 -16.58 -20.53 6.03
N SER A 440 -15.95 -20.47 4.87
CA SER A 440 -15.01 -21.48 4.39
C SER A 440 -13.56 -21.04 4.62
N ASN A 441 -12.67 -22.01 4.86
CA ASN A 441 -11.23 -21.80 5.10
C ASN A 441 -10.93 -20.84 6.25
N ASN A 442 -11.72 -20.92 7.33
CA ASN A 442 -11.70 -19.97 8.43
C ASN A 442 -10.63 -20.25 9.49
N THR A 443 -9.64 -21.11 9.18
CA THR A 443 -8.56 -21.50 10.09
C THR A 443 -7.27 -21.67 9.31
N GLY A 444 -6.13 -21.41 9.94
CA GLY A 444 -4.81 -21.66 9.35
C GLY A 444 -3.69 -21.58 10.39
N ILE A 445 -2.51 -22.08 10.02
CA ILE A 445 -1.30 -22.05 10.85
C ILE A 445 -0.35 -20.98 10.33
N MET A 446 0.24 -20.24 11.26
CA MET A 446 1.31 -19.29 11.04
C MET A 446 2.56 -19.74 11.77
N GLU A 447 3.70 -19.59 11.12
CA GLU A 447 5.01 -19.90 11.67
C GLU A 447 5.85 -18.63 11.75
N PHE A 448 6.65 -18.53 12.81
CA PHE A 448 7.55 -17.41 13.07
C PHE A 448 9.02 -17.84 13.01
N ASP A 449 9.89 -16.95 12.55
CA ASP A 449 11.34 -17.13 12.66
C ASP A 449 11.87 -16.75 14.06
N SER A 450 13.17 -16.96 14.28
CA SER A 450 13.87 -16.56 15.51
C SER A 450 13.88 -15.04 15.75
N ASP A 451 13.61 -14.23 14.73
CA ASP A 451 13.53 -12.78 14.80
C ASP A 451 12.10 -12.29 15.14
N GLY A 452 11.13 -13.21 15.28
CA GLY A 452 9.74 -12.93 15.64
C GLY A 452 8.85 -12.51 14.46
N LYS A 453 9.28 -12.76 13.22
CA LYS A 453 8.55 -12.44 11.97
C LYS A 453 7.90 -13.68 11.37
N ILE A 454 6.80 -13.49 10.64
CA ILE A 454 6.12 -14.59 9.96
C ILE A 454 6.94 -15.11 8.78
N THR A 455 7.06 -16.43 8.67
CA THR A 455 7.69 -17.15 7.54
C THR A 455 6.68 -17.91 6.70
N THR A 456 5.77 -18.63 7.35
CA THR A 456 4.71 -19.44 6.72
C THR A 456 3.34 -18.97 7.21
N GLY A 457 2.31 -19.03 6.36
CA GLY A 457 0.95 -18.62 6.72
C GLY A 457 0.74 -17.11 6.71
N SER A 458 1.47 -16.38 5.85
CA SER A 458 1.45 -14.91 5.75
C SER A 458 0.07 -14.32 5.44
N SER A 459 -0.84 -15.09 4.84
CA SER A 459 -2.21 -14.67 4.58
C SER A 459 -3.19 -15.84 4.67
N GLY A 460 -4.44 -15.52 5.01
CA GLY A 460 -5.57 -16.45 5.01
C GLY A 460 -6.68 -15.97 4.08
N VAL A 461 -7.10 -16.80 3.11
CA VAL A 461 -8.22 -16.45 2.23
C VAL A 461 -9.50 -17.11 2.76
N ILE A 462 -10.43 -16.30 3.25
CA ILE A 462 -11.71 -16.76 3.77
C ILE A 462 -12.83 -16.50 2.75
N GLY A 463 -13.77 -17.43 2.65
CA GLY A 463 -15.00 -17.26 1.86
C GLY A 463 -16.18 -17.01 2.80
N LEU A 464 -16.96 -15.96 2.54
CA LEU A 464 -18.14 -15.58 3.31
C LEU A 464 -19.39 -15.73 2.44
N ASN A 465 -20.31 -16.59 2.87
CA ASN A 465 -21.59 -16.78 2.19
C ASN A 465 -22.64 -15.76 2.67
N PHE A 466 -22.59 -14.56 2.09
CA PHE A 466 -23.60 -13.54 2.33
C PHE A 466 -24.88 -13.75 1.51
N ALA A 467 -24.94 -14.73 0.61
CA ALA A 467 -26.16 -15.05 -0.15
C ALA A 467 -27.34 -15.38 0.77
N SER A 468 -27.08 -15.96 1.94
CA SER A 468 -28.09 -16.21 2.99
C SER A 468 -28.78 -14.93 3.50
N LEU A 469 -28.10 -13.77 3.41
CA LEU A 469 -28.57 -12.45 3.80
C LEU A 469 -29.01 -11.60 2.59
N GLY A 470 -28.95 -12.15 1.37
CA GLY A 470 -29.36 -11.48 0.12
C GLY A 470 -28.30 -10.60 -0.52
N ALA A 471 -27.04 -10.69 -0.10
CA ALA A 471 -25.89 -10.03 -0.72
C ALA A 471 -25.00 -11.05 -1.44
N ASP A 472 -24.15 -10.60 -2.37
CA ASP A 472 -23.21 -11.48 -3.07
C ASP A 472 -22.17 -12.07 -2.11
N ASP A 473 -21.79 -13.33 -2.35
CA ASP A 473 -20.72 -14.00 -1.61
C ASP A 473 -19.40 -13.23 -1.76
N ALA A 474 -18.70 -13.05 -0.64
CA ALA A 474 -17.44 -12.30 -0.59
C ALA A 474 -16.27 -13.24 -0.32
N THR A 475 -15.13 -12.96 -0.96
CA THR A 475 -13.86 -13.61 -0.62
C THR A 475 -12.95 -12.54 -0.02
N ILE A 476 -12.55 -12.73 1.23
CA ILE A 476 -11.71 -11.77 1.96
C ILE A 476 -10.34 -12.39 2.17
N THR A 477 -9.30 -11.66 1.78
CA THR A 477 -7.92 -11.99 2.13
C THR A 477 -7.57 -11.32 3.46
N LEU A 478 -7.14 -12.12 4.43
CA LEU A 478 -6.58 -11.67 5.71
C LEU A 478 -5.06 -11.62 5.54
N ASP A 479 -4.49 -10.42 5.50
CA ASP A 479 -3.04 -10.23 5.45
C ASP A 479 -2.48 -10.06 6.88
N PHE A 480 -1.51 -10.90 7.23
CA PHE A 480 -0.82 -10.89 8.50
C PHE A 480 0.61 -10.34 8.41
N THR A 481 1.24 -10.24 7.25
CA THR A 481 2.61 -9.67 7.13
C THR A 481 2.59 -8.17 6.89
N GLY A 482 1.54 -7.67 6.26
CA GLY A 482 1.41 -6.28 5.86
C GLY A 482 2.14 -5.95 4.56
N GLU A 483 2.75 -6.93 3.91
CA GLU A 483 3.43 -6.77 2.62
C GLU A 483 2.45 -6.37 1.50
N SER A 484 1.18 -6.78 1.59
CA SER A 484 0.15 -6.38 0.63
C SER A 484 -0.14 -4.87 0.70
N PHE A 485 0.32 -4.18 1.74
CA PHE A 485 0.22 -2.72 1.91
C PHE A 485 1.56 -2.00 1.67
N GLY A 486 2.54 -2.67 1.05
CA GLY A 486 3.87 -2.14 0.82
C GLY A 486 4.65 -1.84 2.11
N LYS A 487 4.35 -2.57 3.19
CA LYS A 487 5.00 -2.42 4.50
C LYS A 487 5.98 -3.55 4.76
N ASP A 488 6.97 -3.26 5.59
CA ASP A 488 7.88 -4.29 6.08
C ASP A 488 7.12 -5.31 6.92
N VAL A 489 7.53 -6.59 6.84
CA VAL A 489 6.95 -7.71 7.61
C VAL A 489 6.90 -7.43 9.13
N MET A 490 7.80 -6.57 9.63
CA MET A 490 7.82 -6.12 11.03
C MET A 490 6.59 -5.31 11.45
N GLU A 491 5.92 -4.65 10.50
CA GLU A 491 4.71 -3.89 10.79
C GLU A 491 3.44 -4.75 10.86
N GLY A 492 3.51 -6.02 10.44
CA GLY A 492 2.41 -6.97 10.49
C GLY A 492 2.20 -7.60 11.86
N VAL A 493 1.86 -8.88 11.86
CA VAL A 493 1.75 -9.73 13.05
C VAL A 493 3.14 -10.23 13.42
N THR A 494 3.51 -10.05 14.68
CA THR A 494 4.84 -10.40 15.22
C THR A 494 4.70 -11.23 16.48
N GLN A 495 5.78 -11.92 16.85
CA GLN A 495 5.86 -12.68 18.09
C GLN A 495 7.07 -12.20 18.92
N TYR A 496 6.83 -11.27 19.84
CA TYR A 496 7.81 -10.83 20.84
C TYR A 496 7.35 -11.12 22.25
N GLY A 497 8.31 -11.23 23.18
CA GLY A 497 8.08 -11.43 24.62
C GLY A 497 7.54 -10.18 25.33
N SER A 498 6.50 -9.58 24.76
CA SER A 498 5.76 -8.43 25.26
C SER A 498 4.28 -8.78 25.29
N THR A 499 3.50 -8.03 26.08
CA THR A 499 2.06 -8.23 26.17
C THR A 499 1.40 -8.17 24.81
N PHE A 500 0.27 -8.88 24.67
CA PHE A 500 -0.53 -8.82 23.45
C PHE A 500 -0.89 -7.38 23.09
N THR A 501 -0.72 -7.03 21.81
CA THR A 501 -1.21 -5.77 21.26
C THR A 501 -2.11 -6.07 20.08
N THR A 502 -3.10 -5.23 19.83
CA THR A 502 -4.04 -5.43 18.73
C THR A 502 -4.40 -4.14 18.07
N LYS A 503 -4.35 -4.13 16.74
CA LYS A 503 -5.16 -3.24 15.92
C LYS A 503 -5.49 -3.91 14.59
N GLY A 504 -6.79 -4.14 14.34
CA GLY A 504 -7.29 -4.25 12.97
C GLY A 504 -6.98 -2.93 12.28
N TYR A 505 -6.00 -2.93 11.39
CA TYR A 505 -5.36 -1.70 10.92
C TYR A 505 -6.00 -1.19 9.64
N TYR A 506 -6.43 -2.09 8.76
CA TYR A 506 -6.88 -1.73 7.44
C TYR A 506 -7.99 -2.67 6.94
N GLN A 507 -8.95 -2.09 6.23
CA GLN A 507 -9.91 -2.80 5.40
C GLN A 507 -10.32 -1.88 4.24
N ASP A 508 -10.57 -2.45 3.06
CA ASP A 508 -10.77 -1.70 1.82
C ASP A 508 -12.23 -1.54 1.39
N GLY A 509 -13.16 -2.13 2.13
CA GLY A 509 -14.60 -2.04 1.91
C GLY A 509 -15.19 -0.76 2.50
N TYR A 510 -16.34 -0.35 1.99
CA TYR A 510 -17.07 0.79 2.54
C TYR A 510 -18.54 0.75 2.15
N GLY A 511 -19.38 1.24 3.06
CA GLY A 511 -20.79 1.47 2.77
C GLY A 511 -21.01 2.57 1.73
N MET A 512 -22.24 2.66 1.21
CA MET A 512 -22.63 3.71 0.26
C MET A 512 -22.31 5.10 0.82
N GLY A 513 -21.59 5.89 0.03
CA GLY A 513 -21.27 7.29 0.35
C GLY A 513 -21.94 8.25 -0.62
N VAL A 514 -22.16 9.48 -0.19
CA VAL A 514 -22.48 10.62 -1.08
C VAL A 514 -21.28 11.55 -1.10
N LEU A 515 -20.88 12.04 -2.27
CA LEU A 515 -19.80 13.01 -2.37
C LEU A 515 -20.24 14.34 -1.72
N ASN A 516 -19.65 14.66 -0.57
CA ASN A 516 -19.98 15.85 0.20
C ASN A 516 -19.16 17.06 -0.24
N ASP A 517 -17.84 16.87 -0.37
CA ASP A 517 -16.91 17.93 -0.76
C ASP A 517 -15.76 17.35 -1.59
N PHE A 518 -14.95 18.22 -2.18
CA PHE A 518 -13.70 17.85 -2.82
C PHE A 518 -12.60 18.87 -2.48
N ALA A 519 -11.36 18.42 -2.51
CA ALA A 519 -10.19 19.25 -2.28
C ALA A 519 -9.14 18.98 -3.35
N ALA A 520 -8.42 20.02 -3.77
CA ALA A 520 -7.25 19.90 -4.64
C ALA A 520 -5.96 20.03 -3.81
N GLY A 521 -5.12 19.01 -3.87
CA GLY A 521 -3.79 18.97 -3.26
C GLY A 521 -2.75 19.77 -4.03
N LYS A 522 -1.58 19.99 -3.40
CA LYS A 522 -0.46 20.74 -4.01
C LYS A 522 0.17 20.01 -5.21
N ASP A 523 0.10 18.69 -5.18
CA ASP A 523 0.46 17.75 -6.25
C ASP A 523 -0.55 17.71 -7.41
N GLY A 524 -1.63 18.49 -7.32
CA GLY A 524 -2.71 18.53 -8.30
C GLY A 524 -3.70 17.38 -8.19
N THR A 525 -3.64 16.57 -7.13
CA THR A 525 -4.59 15.49 -6.87
C THR A 525 -5.91 16.08 -6.36
N ILE A 526 -7.01 15.75 -7.03
CA ILE A 526 -8.37 16.08 -6.63
C ILE A 526 -8.93 14.92 -5.81
N THR A 527 -9.11 15.13 -4.52
CA THR A 527 -9.66 14.15 -3.58
C THR A 527 -11.12 14.48 -3.27
N GLY A 528 -12.00 13.52 -3.50
CA GLY A 528 -13.40 13.58 -3.06
C GLY A 528 -13.54 13.11 -1.61
N VAL A 529 -14.28 13.88 -0.80
CA VAL A 529 -14.61 13.57 0.59
C VAL A 529 -16.07 13.11 0.63
N TYR A 530 -16.28 11.85 1.01
CA TYR A 530 -17.59 11.23 1.01
C TYR A 530 -18.23 11.21 2.40
N SER A 531 -19.56 11.11 2.45
CA SER A 531 -20.35 11.08 3.70
C SER A 531 -20.08 9.86 4.58
N ASN A 532 -19.54 8.79 4.01
CA ASN A 532 -19.12 7.58 4.72
C ASN A 532 -17.71 7.73 5.36
N GLY A 533 -17.10 8.92 5.29
CA GLY A 533 -15.78 9.21 5.86
C GLY A 533 -14.60 8.77 4.99
N VAL A 534 -14.87 8.20 3.81
CA VAL A 534 -13.83 7.79 2.86
C VAL A 534 -13.40 8.99 2.02
N ASN A 535 -12.08 9.12 1.82
CA ASN A 535 -11.49 10.10 0.92
C ASN A 535 -10.90 9.35 -0.28
N LEU A 536 -11.42 9.60 -1.49
CA LEU A 536 -10.91 8.96 -2.70
C LEU A 536 -10.25 9.99 -3.61
N PRO A 537 -8.98 9.80 -4.00
CA PRO A 537 -8.37 10.60 -5.04
C PRO A 537 -9.00 10.19 -6.40
N LEU A 538 -9.64 11.15 -7.07
CA LEU A 538 -10.41 10.90 -8.29
C LEU A 538 -9.58 11.16 -9.55
N TYR A 539 -8.89 12.29 -9.57
CA TYR A 539 -8.13 12.77 -10.72
C TYR A 539 -6.87 13.49 -10.26
N ARG A 540 -5.86 13.50 -11.13
CA ARG A 540 -4.71 14.41 -11.00
C ARG A 540 -4.67 15.36 -12.19
N ILE A 541 -4.61 16.66 -11.91
CA ILE A 541 -4.68 17.71 -12.94
C ILE A 541 -3.45 17.61 -13.85
N ALA A 542 -3.70 17.68 -15.16
CA ALA A 542 -2.66 17.66 -16.16
C ALA A 542 -2.17 19.09 -16.46
N LEU A 543 -0.85 19.26 -16.44
CA LEU A 543 -0.17 20.49 -16.83
C LEU A 543 0.61 20.25 -18.12
N ALA A 544 0.55 21.21 -19.04
CA ALA A 544 1.35 21.20 -20.27
C ALA A 544 2.59 22.09 -20.12
N LEU A 545 3.74 21.55 -20.50
CA LEU A 545 4.97 22.28 -20.68
C LEU A 545 5.28 22.44 -22.17
N PHE A 546 5.94 23.55 -22.50
CA PHE A 546 6.38 23.85 -23.86
C PHE A 546 7.84 24.23 -23.82
N SER A 547 8.62 23.74 -24.79
CA SER A 547 10.03 24.14 -24.93
C SER A 547 10.16 25.64 -25.22
N ASN A 548 9.21 26.21 -25.95
CA ASN A 548 9.18 27.64 -26.22
C ASN A 548 7.77 28.25 -25.98
N PRO A 549 7.49 28.76 -24.77
CA PRO A 549 6.20 29.37 -24.45
C PRO A 549 5.85 30.59 -25.31
N THR A 550 6.84 31.38 -25.76
CA THR A 550 6.57 32.59 -26.57
C THR A 550 6.06 32.26 -27.98
N GLY A 551 6.24 31.01 -28.43
CA GLY A 551 5.69 30.49 -29.68
C GLY A 551 4.20 30.13 -29.60
N LEU A 552 3.58 30.20 -28.42
CA LEU A 552 2.15 29.94 -28.26
C LEU A 552 1.31 31.03 -28.92
N THR A 553 0.23 30.62 -29.58
CA THR A 553 -0.70 31.54 -30.22
C THR A 553 -1.86 31.85 -29.28
N LYS A 554 -2.23 33.13 -29.14
CA LYS A 554 -3.38 33.55 -28.32
C LYS A 554 -4.67 33.26 -29.11
N VAL A 555 -5.57 32.45 -28.56
CA VAL A 555 -6.85 32.09 -29.20
C VAL A 555 -8.01 32.93 -28.65
N GLY A 556 -7.74 33.75 -27.63
CA GLY A 556 -8.76 34.55 -26.93
C GLY A 556 -9.08 33.95 -25.56
N SER A 557 -9.86 34.67 -24.76
CA SER A 557 -10.32 34.22 -23.45
C SER A 557 -9.21 33.68 -22.52
N THR A 558 -8.01 34.26 -22.59
CA THR A 558 -6.80 33.82 -21.83
C THR A 558 -6.29 32.41 -22.17
N ALA A 559 -6.76 31.83 -23.27
CA ALA A 559 -6.32 30.54 -23.78
C ALA A 559 -5.28 30.69 -24.91
N PHE A 560 -4.43 29.68 -25.01
CA PHE A 560 -3.33 29.56 -25.96
C PHE A 560 -3.47 28.25 -26.74
N ALA A 561 -3.08 28.27 -28.01
CA ALA A 561 -2.92 27.07 -28.84
C ALA A 561 -1.45 26.86 -29.19
N ALA A 562 -1.05 25.59 -29.24
CA ALA A 562 0.27 25.18 -29.67
C ALA A 562 0.50 25.54 -31.14
N SER A 563 1.72 25.95 -31.46
CA SER A 563 2.15 26.23 -32.84
C SER A 563 3.41 25.45 -33.18
N ASN A 564 3.80 25.45 -34.45
CA ASN A 564 5.05 24.82 -34.87
C ASN A 564 6.28 25.39 -34.14
N ASN A 565 6.23 26.65 -33.69
CA ASN A 565 7.35 27.30 -32.99
C ASN A 565 7.31 27.12 -31.46
N SER A 566 6.20 26.67 -30.88
CA SER A 566 6.14 26.33 -29.44
C SER A 566 6.72 24.95 -29.13
N GLY A 567 6.80 24.09 -30.15
CA GLY A 567 7.03 22.66 -29.99
C GLY A 567 5.74 21.91 -29.61
N LEU A 568 5.88 20.60 -29.43
CA LEU A 568 4.79 19.75 -28.95
C LEU A 568 4.54 19.99 -27.46
N ALA A 569 3.28 19.90 -27.03
CA ALA A 569 2.92 19.98 -25.63
C ALA A 569 3.41 18.73 -24.89
N GLN A 570 4.24 18.92 -23.87
CA GLN A 570 4.59 17.86 -22.95
C GLN A 570 3.61 17.88 -21.78
N VAL A 571 2.60 17.01 -21.82
CA VAL A 571 1.58 16.91 -20.78
C VAL A 571 2.07 15.98 -19.67
N VAL A 572 2.17 16.52 -18.46
CA VAL A 572 2.64 15.82 -17.26
C VAL A 572 1.75 16.15 -16.07
N ALA A 573 1.89 15.39 -15.00
CA ALA A 573 1.24 15.71 -13.74
C ALA A 573 1.84 16.96 -13.09
N ALA A 574 1.06 17.66 -12.28
CA ALA A 574 1.59 18.75 -11.47
C ALA A 574 2.70 18.26 -10.51
N GLY A 575 3.79 19.02 -10.42
CA GLY A 575 4.98 18.68 -9.63
C GLY A 575 5.94 17.66 -10.24
N GLU A 576 5.65 17.11 -11.43
CA GLU A 576 6.49 16.12 -12.12
C GLU A 576 7.09 16.68 -13.41
N GLY A 577 8.24 16.13 -13.85
CA GLY A 577 8.81 16.46 -15.15
C GLY A 577 9.19 17.94 -15.35
N GLY A 578 9.38 18.68 -14.25
CA GLY A 578 9.64 20.13 -14.28
C GLY A 578 8.38 21.00 -14.29
N ALA A 579 7.18 20.42 -14.19
CA ALA A 579 5.95 21.17 -14.04
C ALA A 579 5.80 21.72 -12.63
N GLY A 580 5.21 22.91 -12.55
CA GLY A 580 4.86 23.58 -11.32
C GLY A 580 3.86 22.81 -10.47
N THR A 581 3.71 23.27 -9.23
CA THR A 581 2.71 22.75 -8.29
C THR A 581 1.40 23.52 -8.39
N ILE A 582 0.31 22.99 -7.84
CA ILE A 582 -0.99 23.66 -7.83
C ILE A 582 -1.25 24.24 -6.44
N ALA A 583 -1.82 25.44 -6.40
CA ALA A 583 -2.31 26.06 -5.17
C ALA A 583 -3.84 26.21 -5.24
N GLY A 584 -4.54 25.38 -4.45
CA GLY A 584 -6.00 25.45 -4.33
C GLY A 584 -6.46 26.69 -3.57
N GLY A 585 -7.65 27.21 -3.90
CA GLY A 585 -8.20 28.42 -3.29
C GLY A 585 -7.54 29.72 -3.73
N THR A 586 -6.73 29.69 -4.79
CA THR A 586 -5.95 30.83 -5.26
C THR A 586 -6.09 31.01 -6.76
N LEU A 587 -5.98 32.25 -7.24
CA LEU A 587 -5.95 32.59 -8.66
C LEU A 587 -4.67 33.35 -8.99
N GLU A 588 -4.09 33.07 -10.15
CA GLU A 588 -2.98 33.86 -10.68
C GLU A 588 -3.53 35.13 -11.36
N MET A 589 -3.17 36.31 -10.84
CA MET A 589 -3.51 37.59 -11.45
C MET A 589 -2.62 37.92 -12.65
N ALA A 590 -3.01 38.92 -13.44
CA ALA A 590 -2.21 39.35 -14.57
C ALA A 590 -0.79 39.73 -14.13
N ASN A 591 0.22 39.39 -14.94
CA ASN A 591 1.61 39.78 -14.67
C ASN A 591 1.92 41.23 -15.11
N VAL A 592 0.91 42.09 -15.12
CA VAL A 592 0.98 43.49 -15.55
C VAL A 592 1.15 44.39 -14.32
N ASP A 593 2.21 45.20 -14.30
CA ASP A 593 2.38 46.28 -13.32
C ASP A 593 1.90 47.60 -13.93
N LEU A 594 0.84 48.17 -13.36
CA LEU A 594 0.28 49.44 -13.81
C LEU A 594 1.30 50.58 -13.80
N SER A 595 2.19 50.61 -12.81
CA SER A 595 3.18 51.68 -12.70
C SER A 595 4.16 51.65 -13.87
N GLU A 596 4.61 50.44 -14.25
CA GLU A 596 5.48 50.23 -15.41
C GLU A 596 4.75 50.55 -16.71
N GLU A 597 3.52 50.06 -16.89
CA GLU A 597 2.75 50.28 -18.12
C GLU A 597 2.37 51.75 -18.31
N PHE A 598 2.05 52.51 -17.25
CA PHE A 598 1.80 53.95 -17.38
C PHE A 598 3.05 54.74 -17.81
N VAL A 599 4.24 54.36 -17.30
CA VAL A 599 5.50 54.98 -17.76
C VAL A 599 5.74 54.63 -19.23
N ARG A 600 5.54 53.38 -19.63
CA ARG A 600 5.64 52.94 -21.04
C ARG A 600 4.65 53.67 -21.94
N LEU A 601 3.42 53.92 -21.47
CA LEU A 601 2.42 54.71 -22.18
C LEU A 601 2.92 56.13 -22.42
N ILE A 602 3.48 56.79 -21.39
CA ILE A 602 4.04 58.15 -21.51
C ILE A 602 5.20 58.17 -22.50
N VAL A 603 6.08 57.17 -22.47
CA VAL A 603 7.19 57.04 -23.42
C VAL A 603 6.67 56.87 -24.84
N ALA A 604 5.68 56.00 -25.05
CA ALA A 604 5.07 55.78 -26.35
C ALA A 604 4.37 57.03 -26.89
N GLN A 605 3.63 57.76 -26.04
CA GLN A 605 2.97 59.03 -26.40
C GLN A 605 3.99 60.11 -26.77
N ARG A 606 5.05 60.29 -25.96
CA ARG A 606 6.12 61.26 -26.25
C ARG A 606 6.88 60.89 -27.53
N GLY A 607 7.15 59.61 -27.75
CA GLY A 607 7.76 59.10 -28.98
C GLY A 607 6.91 59.38 -30.21
N PHE A 608 5.60 59.12 -30.13
CA PHE A 608 4.64 59.44 -31.18
C PHE A 608 4.62 60.95 -31.48
N GLN A 609 4.52 61.80 -30.45
CA GLN A 609 4.53 63.26 -30.61
C GLN A 609 5.84 63.79 -31.19
N ALA A 610 6.98 63.23 -30.77
CA ALA A 610 8.30 63.60 -31.28
C ALA A 610 8.42 63.26 -32.78
N ASN A 611 8.01 62.05 -33.18
CA ASN A 611 8.05 61.64 -34.59
C ASN A 611 7.05 62.42 -35.45
N ALA A 612 5.87 62.76 -34.91
CA ALA A 612 4.91 63.63 -35.60
C ALA A 612 5.48 65.05 -35.81
N ARG A 613 6.21 65.60 -34.83
CA ARG A 613 6.91 66.89 -35.01
C ARG A 613 7.95 66.84 -36.12
N VAL A 614 8.71 65.75 -36.25
CA VAL A 614 9.69 65.57 -37.35
C VAL A 614 9.03 65.62 -38.72
N VAL A 615 7.81 65.09 -38.85
CA VAL A 615 7.02 65.20 -40.09
C VAL A 615 6.64 66.66 -40.35
N THR A 616 6.07 67.35 -39.36
CA THR A 616 5.66 68.76 -39.54
C THR A 616 6.82 69.71 -39.83
N THR A 617 7.99 69.51 -39.21
CA THR A 617 9.18 70.33 -39.49
C THR A 617 9.75 70.02 -40.88
N SER A 618 9.71 68.76 -41.31
CA SER A 618 10.09 68.38 -42.67
C SER A 618 9.16 69.02 -43.71
N ASP A 619 7.85 69.08 -43.44
CA ASP A 619 6.87 69.74 -44.31
C ASP A 619 7.09 71.26 -44.38
N GLN A 620 7.34 71.92 -43.25
CA GLN A 620 7.67 73.35 -43.21
C GLN A 620 8.92 73.68 -44.03
N VAL A 621 9.98 72.88 -43.92
CA VAL A 621 11.20 73.07 -44.73
C VAL A 621 10.93 72.82 -46.21
N LEU A 622 10.09 71.84 -46.56
CA LEU A 622 9.69 71.62 -47.96
C LEU A 622 8.90 72.82 -48.52
N GLU A 623 8.02 73.41 -47.72
CA GLU A 623 7.26 74.60 -48.09
C GLU A 623 8.17 75.82 -48.29
N GLU A 624 9.13 76.05 -47.39
CA GLU A 624 10.16 77.09 -47.58
C GLU A 624 10.99 76.87 -48.86
N VAL A 625 11.41 75.63 -49.12
CA VAL A 625 12.18 75.30 -50.35
C VAL A 625 11.34 75.51 -51.61
N ILE A 626 10.04 75.20 -51.58
CA ILE A 626 9.12 75.47 -52.69
C ILE A 626 8.96 76.98 -52.90
N ASN A 627 8.87 77.76 -51.83
CA ASN A 627 8.74 79.21 -51.88
C ASN A 627 10.03 79.91 -52.36
N ILE A 628 11.21 79.33 -52.14
CA ILE A 628 12.49 79.83 -52.67
C ILE A 628 12.64 79.59 -54.19
N LYS A 629 11.98 78.55 -54.73
CA LYS A 629 12.04 78.21 -56.16
C LYS A 629 11.14 79.10 -57.03
N ARG A 630 10.26 79.89 -56.41
CA ARG A 630 9.34 80.80 -57.08
C ARG A 630 9.88 82.22 -57.02
#